data_AF-S9VIL1-F1
#
_entry.id   AF-S9VIL1-F1
#
_cell.length_a   1.000
_cell.length_b   1.000
_cell.length_c   1.000
_cell.angle_alpha   90.00
_cell.angle_beta   90.00
_cell.angle_gamma   90.00
#
_symmetry.space_group_name_H-M   'P 1'
#
loop_
_entity.id
_entity.type
_entity.pdbx_description
1 polymer ?
#
loop_
_entity_poly.entity_id
_entity_poly.type
_entity_poly.pdbx_seq_one_letter_code
_entity_poly.pdbx_strand_id
1 'polypeptide(L)'
;MSSGALGRGSFHSVVAGTKARGIPTFYNSTFELIQLNKAHMEVLRCFSARDKIFDNKFPGTALANGLFKMHPNKRENFHRRELLEAIRLRSIWLERIKKQRSINQALLRDASKALSEQEVQKRFSYVTKDRDLYFSPSTAVNNFPNFWQHPTEIHVVPKMKWRRNTELGGITRVTEPGSRLPADY
;
A
#
# COMPACT_ATOMS: atom_id res chain seq x y z
N MET A 1 17.20 6.85 -25.92
CA MET A 1 16.28 6.07 -25.05
C MET A 1 15.04 5.72 -25.85
N SER A 2 14.70 4.44 -25.98
CA SER A 2 13.45 4.03 -26.64
C SER A 2 12.24 4.39 -25.77
N SER A 3 11.23 5.06 -26.34
CA SER A 3 10.02 5.57 -25.67
C SER A 3 9.00 4.49 -25.25
N GLY A 4 9.38 3.20 -25.24
CA GLY A 4 8.48 2.09 -24.91
C GLY A 4 7.84 2.18 -23.52
N ALA A 5 8.51 2.82 -22.56
CA ALA A 5 8.05 2.94 -21.18
C ALA A 5 6.74 3.72 -21.01
N LEU A 6 6.37 4.58 -21.96
CA LEU A 6 5.16 5.42 -21.89
C LEU A 6 3.92 4.75 -22.50
N GLY A 7 4.03 3.52 -23.00
CA GLY A 7 2.90 2.78 -23.58
C GLY A 7 2.36 3.37 -24.89
N ARG A 8 3.24 3.98 -25.72
CA ARG A 8 2.92 4.50 -27.06
C ARG A 8 3.53 3.68 -28.21
N GLY A 9 4.31 2.65 -27.90
CA GLY A 9 5.15 1.95 -28.86
C GLY A 9 6.63 2.37 -28.73
N SER A 10 7.51 1.49 -29.21
CA SER A 10 8.97 1.69 -29.23
C SER A 10 9.38 2.34 -30.57
N PHE A 11 10.63 2.77 -30.69
CA PHE A 11 11.15 3.22 -32.00
C PHE A 11 11.04 2.11 -33.07
N HIS A 12 11.17 0.84 -32.68
CA HIS A 12 10.99 -0.29 -33.61
C HIS A 12 9.61 -0.31 -34.26
N SER A 13 8.53 -0.04 -33.51
CA SER A 13 7.18 0.00 -34.07
C SER A 13 6.95 1.22 -34.96
N VAL A 14 7.66 2.32 -34.70
CA VAL A 14 7.61 3.52 -35.55
C VAL A 14 8.32 3.24 -36.87
N VAL A 15 9.52 2.67 -36.83
CA VAL A 15 10.30 2.29 -38.03
C VAL A 15 9.54 1.25 -38.86
N ALA A 16 8.88 0.30 -38.22
CA ALA A 16 8.05 -0.70 -38.90
C ALA A 16 6.73 -0.13 -39.49
N GLY A 17 6.42 1.15 -39.28
CA GLY A 17 5.19 1.77 -39.78
C GLY A 17 3.90 1.17 -39.19
N THR A 18 3.99 0.56 -38.01
CA THR A 18 2.86 -0.18 -37.42
C THR A 18 1.73 0.78 -37.01
N LYS A 19 0.53 0.59 -37.56
CA LYS A 19 -0.68 1.32 -37.14
C LYS A 19 -1.38 0.59 -36.00
N ALA A 20 -1.02 0.90 -34.76
CA ALA A 20 -1.71 0.37 -33.59
C ALA A 20 -3.11 1.02 -33.45
N ARG A 21 -4.17 0.28 -33.74
CA ARG A 21 -5.55 0.66 -33.39
C ARG A 21 -5.89 0.11 -32.01
N GLY A 22 -5.46 0.82 -30.97
CA GLY A 22 -5.83 0.47 -29.60
C GLY A 22 -7.31 0.74 -29.35
N ILE A 23 -8.01 -0.23 -28.76
CA ILE A 23 -9.40 -0.05 -28.32
C ILE A 23 -9.35 0.66 -26.95
N PRO A 24 -10.00 1.82 -26.78
CA PRO A 24 -10.05 2.48 -25.48
C PRO A 24 -10.89 1.64 -24.52
N THR A 25 -10.25 1.16 -23.45
CA THR A 25 -10.90 0.34 -22.42
C THR A 25 -10.72 1.00 -21.07
N PHE A 26 -11.77 0.92 -20.25
CA PHE A 26 -11.73 1.44 -18.89
C PHE A 26 -10.76 0.60 -18.05
N TYR A 27 -9.85 1.26 -17.33
CA TYR A 27 -8.87 0.61 -16.49
C TYR A 27 -8.58 1.45 -15.25
N ASN A 28 -8.79 0.88 -14.06
CA ASN A 28 -8.69 1.60 -12.78
C ASN A 28 -7.26 2.04 -12.39
N SER A 29 -6.23 1.46 -13.00
CA SER A 29 -4.82 1.76 -12.72
C SER A 29 -4.42 1.55 -11.25
N THR A 30 -5.05 0.62 -10.52
CA THR A 30 -4.73 0.38 -9.11
C THR A 30 -3.27 -0.05 -8.92
N PHE A 31 -2.77 -0.94 -9.79
CA PHE A 31 -1.39 -1.39 -9.73
C PHE A 31 -0.40 -0.24 -10.01
N GLU A 32 -0.63 0.53 -11.07
CA GLU A 32 0.17 1.72 -11.39
C GLU A 32 0.18 2.72 -10.24
N LEU A 33 -0.96 2.94 -9.56
CA LEU A 33 -1.05 3.83 -8.40
C LEU A 33 -0.23 3.31 -7.21
N ILE A 34 -0.26 2.00 -6.95
CA ILE A 34 0.60 1.37 -5.93
C ILE A 34 2.08 1.57 -6.28
N GLN A 35 2.46 1.37 -7.55
CA GLN A 35 3.85 1.56 -8.00
C GLN A 35 4.28 3.02 -7.96
N LEU A 36 3.38 3.96 -8.31
CA LEU A 36 3.64 5.38 -8.18
C LEU A 36 3.88 5.77 -6.72
N ASN A 37 3.09 5.23 -5.78
CA ASN A 37 3.28 5.47 -4.35
C ASN A 37 4.65 4.96 -3.89
N LYS A 38 5.03 3.72 -4.26
CA LYS A 38 6.35 3.17 -3.96
C LYS A 38 7.48 4.03 -4.55
N ALA A 39 7.37 4.44 -5.81
CA ALA A 39 8.36 5.29 -6.46
C ALA A 39 8.45 6.68 -5.81
N HIS A 40 7.33 7.23 -5.34
CA HIS A 40 7.32 8.49 -4.62
C HIS A 40 8.03 8.39 -3.26
N MET A 41 7.72 7.35 -2.48
CA MET A 41 8.40 7.09 -1.22
C MET A 41 9.91 6.87 -1.42
N GLU A 42 10.31 6.22 -2.50
CA GLU A 42 11.72 6.04 -2.85
C GLU A 42 12.41 7.36 -3.16
N VAL A 43 11.78 8.25 -3.94
CA VAL A 43 12.32 9.61 -4.20
C VAL A 43 12.53 10.37 -2.89
N LEU A 44 11.55 10.34 -1.98
CA LEU A 44 11.66 10.99 -0.67
C LEU A 44 12.81 10.39 0.15
N ARG A 45 12.95 9.05 0.15
CA ARG A 45 14.05 8.34 0.80
C ARG A 45 15.40 8.75 0.22
N CYS A 46 15.53 8.87 -1.10
CA CYS A 46 16.75 9.31 -1.77
C CYS A 46 17.12 10.76 -1.41
N PHE A 47 16.15 11.68 -1.40
CA PHE A 47 16.38 13.05 -0.93
C PHE A 47 16.85 13.07 0.53
N SER A 48 16.13 12.36 1.41
CA SER A 48 16.50 12.24 2.83
C SER A 48 17.90 11.68 3.01
N ALA A 49 18.29 10.66 2.25
CA ALA A 49 19.63 10.07 2.32
C ALA A 49 20.72 11.03 1.83
N ARG A 50 20.50 11.71 0.70
CA ARG A 50 21.43 12.68 0.11
C ARG A 50 21.68 13.88 1.03
N ASP A 51 20.65 14.29 1.76
CA ASP A 51 20.64 15.52 2.57
C ASP A 51 20.87 15.26 4.06
N LYS A 52 21.36 14.07 4.43
CA LYS A 52 21.79 13.80 5.81
C LYS A 52 22.96 14.70 6.19
N ILE A 53 22.81 15.40 7.31
CA ILE A 53 23.83 16.24 7.93
C ILE A 53 24.29 15.56 9.23
N PHE A 54 25.56 15.73 9.60
CA PHE A 54 26.07 15.30 10.88
C PHE A 54 25.42 16.10 12.01
N ASP A 55 24.85 15.35 12.96
CA ASP A 55 24.25 15.83 14.19
C ASP A 55 24.72 14.89 15.31
N ASN A 56 26.00 15.02 15.64
CA ASN A 56 26.67 14.21 16.64
C ASN A 56 26.36 14.77 18.03
N LYS A 57 25.89 13.87 18.91
CA LYS A 57 25.47 14.22 20.28
C LYS A 57 26.60 14.12 21.31
N PHE A 58 27.75 13.56 20.92
CA PHE A 58 28.90 13.38 21.80
C PHE A 58 29.95 14.46 21.53
N PRO A 59 30.58 15.02 22.58
CA PRO A 59 31.49 16.15 22.44
C PRO A 59 32.72 15.83 21.59
N GLY A 60 33.24 14.60 21.65
CA GLY A 60 34.41 14.17 20.87
C GLY A 60 34.20 14.15 19.35
N THR A 61 32.95 14.16 18.87
CA THR A 61 32.61 14.13 17.44
C THR A 61 31.89 15.40 16.98
N ALA A 62 31.77 16.40 17.84
CA ALA A 62 31.04 17.64 17.55
C ALA A 62 31.66 18.49 16.43
N LEU A 63 32.97 18.32 16.16
CA LEU A 63 33.71 19.07 15.13
C LEU A 63 33.17 18.89 13.70
N ALA A 64 32.46 17.79 13.43
CA ALA A 64 31.89 17.51 12.12
C ALA A 64 30.41 17.95 12.00
N ASN A 65 29.80 18.47 13.06
CA ASN A 65 28.40 18.90 13.04
C ASN A 65 28.19 20.03 12.02
N GLY A 66 27.06 19.97 11.30
CA GLY A 66 26.76 20.91 10.22
C GLY A 66 27.33 20.51 8.85
N LEU A 67 28.22 19.53 8.77
CA LEU A 67 28.69 18.97 7.50
C LEU A 67 27.73 17.89 6.98
N PHE A 68 27.65 17.73 5.66
CA PHE A 68 26.92 16.59 5.08
C PHE A 68 27.60 15.26 5.46
N LYS A 69 26.78 14.24 5.73
CA LYS A 69 27.28 12.88 6.00
C LYS A 69 27.93 12.22 4.78
N MET A 70 27.56 12.65 3.58
CA MET A 70 28.19 12.19 2.33
C MET A 70 29.25 13.19 1.89
N HIS A 71 30.43 12.67 1.52
CA HIS A 71 31.46 13.45 0.85
C HIS A 71 30.92 14.06 -0.46
N PRO A 72 31.28 15.31 -0.83
CA PRO A 72 30.72 16.01 -2.00
C PRO A 72 30.69 15.18 -3.29
N ASN A 73 31.81 14.55 -3.69
CA ASN A 73 31.87 13.72 -4.90
C ASN A 73 30.89 12.52 -4.86
N LYS A 74 30.77 11.87 -3.70
CA LYS A 74 29.83 10.75 -3.53
C LYS A 74 28.38 11.25 -3.55
N ARG A 75 28.12 12.42 -2.96
CA ARG A 75 26.80 13.06 -2.94
C ARG A 75 26.35 13.46 -4.35
N GLU A 76 27.24 14.00 -5.16
CA GLU A 76 26.99 14.33 -6.57
C GLU A 76 26.69 13.05 -7.38
N ASN A 77 27.50 12.01 -7.22
CA ASN A 77 27.28 10.73 -7.89
C ASN A 77 25.95 10.09 -7.50
N PHE A 78 25.61 10.10 -6.20
CA PHE A 78 24.33 9.62 -5.70
C PHE A 78 23.15 10.41 -6.30
N HIS A 79 23.28 11.74 -6.36
CA HIS A 79 22.26 12.60 -6.95
C HIS A 79 22.02 12.25 -8.43
N ARG A 80 23.10 12.15 -9.22
CA ARG A 80 23.00 11.90 -10.67
C ARG A 80 22.48 10.51 -11.01
N ARG A 81 22.91 9.49 -10.27
CA ARG A 81 22.56 8.10 -10.54
C ARG A 81 21.23 7.73 -9.89
N GLU A 82 21.14 7.78 -8.57
CA GLU A 82 20.02 7.17 -7.85
C GLU A 82 18.81 8.12 -7.79
N LEU A 83 19.04 9.38 -7.38
CA LEU A 83 17.92 10.30 -7.18
C LEU A 83 17.24 10.69 -8.51
N LEU A 84 18.02 11.04 -9.53
CA LEU A 84 17.44 11.41 -10.83
C LEU A 84 16.76 10.24 -11.52
N GLU A 85 17.29 9.01 -11.39
CA GLU A 85 16.61 7.81 -11.93
C GLU A 85 15.29 7.54 -11.21
N ALA A 86 15.26 7.64 -9.87
CA ALA A 86 14.01 7.50 -9.11
C ALA A 86 12.95 8.54 -9.54
N ILE A 87 13.37 9.79 -9.79
CA ILE A 87 12.48 10.85 -10.30
C ILE A 87 11.97 10.51 -11.71
N ARG A 88 12.83 10.01 -12.61
CA ARG A 88 12.44 9.57 -13.96
C ARG A 88 11.42 8.43 -13.90
N LEU A 89 11.66 7.41 -13.07
CA LEU A 89 10.74 6.29 -12.88
C LEU A 89 9.38 6.74 -12.34
N ARG A 90 9.36 7.62 -11.33
CA ARG A 90 8.12 8.24 -10.83
C ARG A 90 7.38 8.98 -11.94
N SER A 91 8.10 9.70 -12.79
CA SER A 91 7.53 10.46 -13.91
C SER A 91 6.91 9.55 -14.96
N ILE A 92 7.54 8.41 -15.28
CA ILE A 92 6.99 7.40 -16.19
C ILE A 92 5.64 6.87 -15.67
N TRP A 93 5.57 6.50 -14.39
CA TRP A 93 4.31 6.02 -13.80
C TRP A 93 3.22 7.10 -13.84
N LEU A 94 3.58 8.33 -13.50
CA LEU A 94 2.66 9.46 -13.49
C LEU A 94 2.09 9.75 -14.89
N GLU A 95 2.92 9.73 -15.93
CA GLU A 95 2.46 9.95 -17.30
C GLU A 95 1.57 8.80 -17.81
N ARG A 96 1.89 7.54 -17.46
CA ARG A 96 1.02 6.39 -17.76
C ARG A 96 -0.36 6.55 -17.11
N ILE A 97 -0.40 6.93 -15.84
CA ILE A 97 -1.66 7.12 -15.08
C ILE A 97 -2.47 8.28 -15.66
N LYS A 98 -1.84 9.43 -15.97
CA LYS A 98 -2.53 10.56 -16.61
C LYS A 98 -3.17 10.15 -17.93
N LYS A 99 -2.43 9.43 -18.78
CA LYS A 99 -2.95 8.93 -20.05
C LYS A 99 -4.17 8.04 -19.83
N GLN A 100 -4.10 7.09 -18.90
CA GLN A 100 -5.23 6.20 -18.63
C GLN A 100 -6.43 6.94 -18.03
N ARG A 101 -6.20 7.92 -17.14
CA ARG A 101 -7.29 8.75 -16.59
C ARG A 101 -8.00 9.55 -17.68
N SER A 102 -7.25 10.07 -18.65
CA SER A 102 -7.85 10.75 -19.81
C SER A 102 -8.70 9.80 -20.65
N ILE A 103 -8.27 8.55 -20.87
CA ILE A 103 -9.05 7.52 -21.58
C ILE A 103 -10.32 7.17 -20.79
N ASN A 104 -10.21 6.93 -19.48
CA ASN A 104 -11.34 6.62 -18.62
C ASN A 104 -12.37 7.77 -18.62
N GLN A 105 -11.93 9.02 -18.56
CA GLN A 105 -12.82 10.19 -18.62
C GLN A 105 -13.56 10.29 -19.94
N ALA A 106 -12.90 10.02 -21.07
CA ALA A 106 -13.57 9.97 -22.37
C ALA A 106 -14.64 8.87 -22.40
N LEU A 107 -14.30 7.66 -21.93
CA LEU A 107 -15.24 6.53 -21.87
C LEU A 107 -16.44 6.79 -20.96
N LEU A 108 -16.23 7.42 -19.80
CA LEU A 108 -17.31 7.79 -18.89
C LEU A 108 -18.25 8.84 -19.53
N ARG A 109 -17.68 9.86 -20.19
CA ARG A 109 -18.45 10.90 -20.91
C ARG A 109 -19.25 10.33 -22.07
N ASP A 110 -18.72 9.34 -22.77
CA ASP A 110 -19.45 8.70 -23.87
C ASP A 110 -20.54 7.77 -23.34
N ALA A 111 -20.27 7.02 -22.26
CA ALA A 111 -21.29 6.19 -21.61
C ALA A 111 -22.44 7.02 -21.04
N SER A 112 -22.16 8.18 -20.43
CA SER A 112 -23.18 9.06 -19.86
C SER A 112 -24.10 9.71 -20.90
N LYS A 113 -23.76 9.67 -22.19
CA LYS A 113 -24.66 10.12 -23.27
C LYS A 113 -25.76 9.10 -23.58
N ALA A 114 -25.52 7.82 -23.29
CA ALA A 114 -26.41 6.72 -23.67
C ALA A 114 -27.06 6.02 -22.48
N LEU A 115 -26.50 6.16 -21.27
CA LEU A 115 -26.94 5.47 -20.06
C LEU A 115 -27.30 6.48 -18.97
N SER A 116 -28.22 6.10 -18.09
CA SER A 116 -28.50 6.83 -16.85
C SER A 116 -27.29 6.77 -15.90
N GLU A 117 -27.21 7.72 -14.95
CA GLU A 117 -26.10 7.78 -13.99
C GLU A 117 -25.93 6.47 -13.19
N GLN A 118 -27.04 5.86 -12.77
CA GLN A 118 -27.01 4.59 -12.04
C GLN A 118 -26.47 3.44 -12.89
N GLU A 119 -26.80 3.39 -14.17
CA GLU A 119 -26.29 2.39 -15.11
C GLU A 119 -24.81 2.58 -15.39
N VAL A 120 -24.36 3.83 -15.55
CA VAL A 120 -22.93 4.15 -15.66
C VAL A 120 -22.18 3.68 -14.42
N GLN A 121 -22.68 4.01 -13.23
CA GLN A 121 -22.05 3.61 -11.98
C GLN A 121 -21.98 2.08 -11.87
N LYS A 122 -23.07 1.37 -12.18
CA LYS A 122 -23.11 -0.10 -12.15
C LYS A 122 -22.14 -0.71 -13.16
N ARG A 123 -22.05 -0.14 -14.38
CA ARG A 123 -21.19 -0.64 -15.47
C ARG A 123 -19.70 -0.50 -15.17
N PHE A 124 -19.29 0.58 -14.52
CA PHE A 124 -17.87 0.85 -14.18
C PHE A 124 -17.53 0.53 -12.72
N SER A 125 -18.42 -0.16 -12.00
CA SER A 125 -18.19 -0.64 -10.64
C SER A 125 -17.36 -1.92 -10.63
N TYR A 126 -16.42 -2.02 -9.70
CA TYR A 126 -15.70 -3.25 -9.36
C TYR A 126 -16.20 -3.88 -8.05
N VAL A 127 -17.38 -3.49 -7.57
CA VAL A 127 -17.95 -4.04 -6.36
C VAL A 127 -18.25 -5.53 -6.56
N THR A 128 -17.62 -6.36 -5.74
CA THR A 128 -17.82 -7.81 -5.68
C THR A 128 -18.61 -8.18 -4.43
N LYS A 129 -19.16 -9.41 -4.40
CA LYS A 129 -19.96 -9.91 -3.27
C LYS A 129 -19.16 -10.00 -1.95
N ASP A 130 -17.85 -10.20 -2.06
CA ASP A 130 -16.89 -10.33 -0.95
C ASP A 130 -16.28 -9.00 -0.51
N ARG A 131 -16.64 -7.87 -1.14
CA ARG A 131 -16.13 -6.52 -0.78
C ARG A 131 -16.18 -6.27 0.72
N ASP A 132 -17.30 -6.56 1.36
CA ASP A 132 -17.51 -6.24 2.77
C ASP A 132 -16.59 -7.07 3.67
N LEU A 133 -16.15 -8.26 3.26
CA LEU A 133 -15.18 -9.05 4.03
C LEU A 133 -13.83 -8.34 4.18
N TYR A 134 -13.44 -7.50 3.23
CA TYR A 134 -12.14 -6.81 3.23
C TYR A 134 -12.22 -5.36 3.71
N PHE A 135 -13.33 -4.66 3.44
CA PHE A 135 -13.45 -3.23 3.72
C PHE A 135 -14.32 -2.89 4.94
N SER A 136 -15.29 -3.75 5.29
CA SER A 136 -16.24 -3.55 6.38
C SER A 136 -16.64 -4.91 6.98
N PRO A 137 -15.69 -5.63 7.60
CA PRO A 137 -15.90 -7.02 7.98
C PRO A 137 -17.12 -7.15 8.91
N SER A 138 -18.11 -7.90 8.44
CA SER A 138 -19.30 -8.22 9.23
C SER A 138 -19.09 -9.54 9.97
N THR A 139 -19.82 -9.74 11.06
CA THR A 139 -19.81 -11.01 11.81
C THR A 139 -20.65 -12.11 11.15
N ALA A 140 -21.11 -11.90 9.91
CA ALA A 140 -21.98 -12.82 9.19
C ALA A 140 -21.23 -14.06 8.68
N VAL A 141 -19.93 -13.92 8.39
CA VAL A 141 -19.03 -15.01 7.99
C VAL A 141 -17.79 -14.93 8.85
N ASN A 142 -17.37 -16.06 9.44
CA ASN A 142 -16.16 -16.10 10.26
C ASN A 142 -14.90 -15.98 9.39
N ASN A 143 -14.33 -14.78 9.32
CA ASN A 143 -13.06 -14.48 8.67
C ASN A 143 -11.95 -14.08 9.68
N PHE A 144 -12.16 -14.39 10.97
CA PHE A 144 -11.27 -13.99 12.06
C PHE A 144 -10.09 -14.99 12.15
N PRO A 145 -8.82 -14.54 12.21
CA PRO A 145 -7.69 -15.44 12.44
C PRO A 145 -7.82 -16.22 13.76
N ASN A 146 -8.34 -15.56 14.78
CA ASN A 146 -8.73 -16.09 16.09
C ASN A 146 -10.18 -16.61 16.04
N PHE A 147 -10.43 -17.63 15.22
CA PHE A 147 -11.79 -18.10 14.90
C PHE A 147 -12.63 -18.42 16.15
N TRP A 148 -12.03 -18.92 17.25
CA TRP A 148 -12.72 -19.23 18.51
C TRP A 148 -13.27 -18.00 19.23
N GLN A 149 -12.77 -16.81 18.92
CA GLN A 149 -13.28 -15.55 19.48
C GLN A 149 -14.36 -14.90 18.59
N HIS A 150 -14.65 -15.46 17.42
CA HIS A 150 -15.72 -14.98 16.56
C HIS A 150 -17.09 -15.16 17.26
N PRO A 151 -18.07 -14.25 17.11
CA PRO A 151 -19.37 -14.37 17.78
C PRO A 151 -20.13 -15.68 17.55
N THR A 152 -19.88 -16.36 16.43
CA THR A 152 -20.47 -17.71 16.18
C THR A 152 -19.83 -18.79 17.06
N GLU A 153 -18.52 -18.70 17.31
CA GLU A 153 -17.74 -19.69 18.08
C GLU A 153 -17.43 -19.25 19.51
N ILE A 154 -17.91 -18.08 19.94
CA ILE A 154 -17.62 -17.50 21.26
C ILE A 154 -18.08 -18.40 22.42
N HIS A 155 -19.01 -19.32 22.14
CA HIS A 155 -19.48 -20.32 23.07
C HIS A 155 -18.40 -21.35 23.45
N VAL A 156 -17.37 -21.52 22.63
CA VAL A 156 -16.20 -22.39 22.88
C VAL A 156 -15.24 -21.75 23.88
N VAL A 157 -15.20 -20.42 23.98
CA VAL A 157 -14.30 -19.72 24.90
C VAL A 157 -14.83 -19.85 26.33
N PRO A 158 -14.08 -20.48 27.25
CA PRO A 158 -14.54 -20.64 28.61
C PRO A 158 -14.60 -19.27 29.30
N LYS A 159 -15.79 -18.92 29.79
CA LYS A 159 -16.03 -17.68 30.54
C LYS A 159 -15.75 -17.92 32.02
N MET A 160 -14.47 -17.85 32.37
CA MET A 160 -14.00 -18.03 33.75
C MET A 160 -14.57 -16.94 34.67
N LYS A 161 -15.08 -17.32 35.84
CA LYS A 161 -15.40 -16.37 36.90
C LYS A 161 -14.12 -15.83 37.53
N TRP A 162 -13.88 -14.53 37.38
CA TRP A 162 -12.73 -13.85 37.97
C TRP A 162 -13.17 -12.79 38.98
N ARG A 163 -12.37 -12.60 40.04
CA ARG A 163 -12.59 -11.58 41.08
C ARG A 163 -11.26 -10.93 41.46
N ARG A 164 -11.28 -9.63 41.73
CA ARG A 164 -10.13 -8.92 42.33
C ARG A 164 -10.09 -9.18 43.83
N ASN A 165 -8.94 -9.62 44.32
CA ASN A 165 -8.72 -9.82 45.74
C ASN A 165 -7.97 -8.61 46.33
N THR A 166 -8.66 -7.85 47.20
CA THR A 166 -8.11 -6.65 47.87
C THR A 166 -6.97 -6.97 48.82
N GLU A 167 -6.99 -8.14 49.46
CA GLU A 167 -5.96 -8.59 50.40
C GLU A 167 -4.64 -8.92 49.69
N LEU A 168 -4.71 -9.24 48.40
CA LEU A 168 -3.56 -9.47 47.53
C LEU A 168 -3.16 -8.22 46.75
N GLY A 169 -3.50 -7.02 47.24
CA GLY A 169 -3.20 -5.76 46.55
C GLY A 169 -4.02 -5.53 45.28
N GLY A 170 -5.21 -6.13 45.18
CA GLY A 170 -6.13 -5.95 44.06
C GLY A 170 -5.92 -6.88 42.86
N ILE A 171 -5.11 -7.94 43.01
CA ILE A 171 -4.86 -8.92 41.94
C ILE A 171 -6.14 -9.64 41.51
N THR A 172 -6.38 -9.73 40.20
CA THR A 172 -7.46 -10.52 39.61
C THR A 172 -7.10 -12.00 39.63
N ARG A 173 -7.95 -12.85 40.25
CA ARG A 173 -7.81 -14.31 40.22
C ARG A 173 -9.09 -14.98 39.72
N VAL A 174 -8.94 -16.11 39.04
CA VAL A 174 -10.04 -17.02 38.69
C VAL A 174 -10.46 -17.79 39.93
N THR A 175 -11.77 -17.91 40.17
CA THR A 175 -12.32 -18.55 41.37
C THR A 175 -12.67 -20.02 41.17
N GLU A 176 -12.71 -20.49 39.93
CA GLU A 176 -13.05 -21.86 39.58
C GLU A 176 -11.88 -22.82 39.93
N PRO A 177 -12.16 -23.99 40.52
CA PRO A 177 -11.13 -24.96 40.87
C PRO A 177 -10.52 -25.59 39.61
N GLY A 178 -9.22 -25.92 39.67
CA GLY A 178 -8.54 -26.63 38.59
C GLY A 178 -9.04 -28.06 38.42
N SER A 179 -9.13 -28.54 37.18
CA SER A 179 -9.47 -29.93 36.89
C SER A 179 -8.35 -30.89 37.33
N ARG A 180 -8.72 -32.03 37.89
CA ARG A 180 -7.76 -33.11 38.17
C ARG A 180 -7.33 -33.74 36.85
N LEU A 181 -6.04 -33.78 36.60
CA LEU A 181 -5.45 -34.52 35.49
C LEU A 181 -5.37 -36.01 35.87
N PRO A 182 -5.55 -36.96 34.92
CA PRO A 182 -5.34 -38.38 35.20
C PRO A 182 -3.92 -38.60 35.71
N ALA A 183 -3.78 -39.35 36.80
CA ALA A 183 -2.48 -39.60 37.42
C ALA A 183 -1.74 -40.78 36.77
N ASP A 184 -2.48 -41.76 36.22
CA ASP A 184 -1.97 -43.01 35.64
C ASP A 184 -2.78 -43.41 34.38
N TYR A 185 -2.23 -44.32 33.55
CA TYR A 185 -2.80 -44.81 32.29
C TYR A 185 -3.92 -45.86 32.47
#